data_AF-A0A067F8T0-F1
#
_entry.id   AF-A0A067F8T0-F1
#
_cell.length_a   1.000
_cell.length_b   1.000
_cell.length_c   1.000
_cell.angle_alpha   90.00
_cell.angle_beta   90.00
_cell.angle_gamma   90.00
#
_symmetry.space_group_name_H-M   'P 1'
#
loop_
_entity.id
_entity.type
_entity.pdbx_description
1 polymer ?
#
loop_
_entity_poly.entity_id
_entity_poly.type
_entity_poly.pdbx_seq_one_letter_code
_entity_poly.pdbx_strand_id
1 'polypeptide(L)'
;MPVIKGSERYNCQVLCLNRKIIMIRPKLWLANDGNYRELRWFTAWKQKDQLEDFLLPHEISEALCQKSVPFGYGFIQFLDTAVAVEVCEELFTPIPPHADLALNGVEVFMNASGSHHQLRKLDYRIRAFISATHSRGGVYMYSNQQGCDGGRLYFDGCSCVVVNGDMIAQGSQFSLRDVEVVVAQVDLDAVAGFRGSISSFQEQASCKTKISSVAVQYSLCQPFNLKMSLSGPLKITYHSPEEEIAFGPGCWLWDYLRRSGASGFLLPLSGGADSSSVAAIVGCMCQLVVKEIANGDEQVKADAIRIGRYANGEFPTESREFAKRIFYTVFMGSENSSQETRMRAKKLADEIGSWHLDVSIDTVVSAFLSLFQTLTGKRPRYK
;
A
#
# COMPACT_ATOMS: atom_id res chain seq x y z
N MET A 1 -7.10 -8.91 10.85
CA MET A 1 -7.35 -8.23 12.15
C MET A 1 -6.57 -8.90 13.28
N PRO A 2 -6.23 -8.16 14.36
CA PRO A 2 -5.70 -8.74 15.60
C PRO A 2 -6.71 -9.69 16.26
N VAL A 3 -6.26 -10.84 16.76
CA VAL A 3 -7.08 -11.77 17.57
C VAL A 3 -6.27 -12.22 18.78
N ILE A 4 -6.89 -12.24 19.96
CA ILE A 4 -6.28 -12.80 21.17
C ILE A 4 -6.87 -14.19 21.39
N LYS A 5 -6.01 -15.21 21.47
CA LYS A 5 -6.40 -16.57 21.82
C LYS A 5 -5.57 -17.01 23.02
N GLY A 6 -6.24 -17.40 24.10
CA GLY A 6 -5.56 -17.67 25.37
C GLY A 6 -4.91 -16.38 25.90
N SER A 7 -3.58 -16.39 25.99
CA SER A 7 -2.76 -15.27 26.48
C SER A 7 -1.99 -14.55 25.36
N GLU A 8 -2.14 -15.01 24.12
CA GLU A 8 -1.33 -14.61 22.98
C GLU A 8 -2.14 -13.77 21.99
N ARG A 9 -1.50 -12.71 21.47
CA ARG A 9 -2.09 -11.84 20.43
C ARG A 9 -1.50 -12.20 19.07
N TYR A 10 -2.34 -12.46 18.09
CA TYR A 10 -1.94 -12.84 16.74
C TYR A 10 -2.40 -11.82 15.69
N ASN A 11 -1.60 -11.65 14.64
CA ASN A 11 -2.02 -10.98 13.41
C ASN A 11 -2.76 -12.03 12.54
N CYS A 12 -4.07 -11.90 12.37
CA CYS A 12 -4.88 -12.93 11.73
C CYS A 12 -5.58 -12.45 10.46
N GLN A 13 -5.79 -13.38 9.53
CA GLN A 13 -6.86 -13.27 8.54
C GLN A 13 -8.10 -14.01 9.05
N VAL A 14 -9.27 -13.39 8.92
CA VAL A 14 -10.56 -13.96 9.31
C VAL A 14 -11.35 -14.19 8.03
N LEU A 15 -11.61 -15.46 7.72
CA LEU A 15 -12.22 -15.89 6.46
C LEU A 15 -13.71 -16.10 6.68
N CYS A 16 -14.53 -15.34 5.97
CA CYS A 16 -15.98 -15.34 6.15
C CYS A 16 -16.68 -15.69 4.84
N LEU A 17 -17.79 -16.41 4.94
CA LEU A 17 -18.70 -16.70 3.82
C LEU A 17 -20.12 -16.82 4.34
N ASN A 18 -21.07 -16.15 3.67
CA ASN A 18 -22.52 -16.27 3.95
C ASN A 18 -22.88 -16.17 5.44
N ARG A 19 -22.39 -15.13 6.11
CA ARG A 19 -22.57 -14.87 7.57
C ARG A 19 -22.05 -16.00 8.47
N LYS A 20 -21.00 -16.71 8.07
CA LYS A 20 -20.23 -17.61 8.93
C LYS A 20 -18.74 -17.29 8.84
N ILE A 21 -18.02 -17.55 9.93
CA ILE A 21 -16.57 -17.52 9.92
C ILE A 21 -16.10 -18.95 9.62
N ILE A 22 -15.44 -19.14 8.49
CA ILE A 22 -14.92 -20.44 8.05
C ILE A 22 -13.67 -20.80 8.86
N MET A 23 -12.74 -19.86 8.98
CA MET A 23 -11.43 -20.10 9.57
C MET A 23 -10.79 -18.78 10.02
N ILE A 24 -10.02 -18.82 11.11
CA ILE A 24 -9.12 -17.74 11.52
C ILE A 24 -7.69 -18.23 11.34
N ARG A 25 -6.94 -17.59 10.45
CA ARG A 25 -5.54 -17.94 10.16
C ARG A 25 -4.59 -16.92 10.82
N PRO A 26 -3.87 -17.27 11.90
CA PRO A 26 -2.79 -16.43 12.45
C PRO A 26 -1.50 -16.48 11.63
N LYS A 27 -0.79 -15.35 11.52
CA LYS A 27 0.50 -15.23 10.84
C LYS A 27 1.59 -16.10 11.50
N LEU A 28 2.31 -16.85 10.69
CA LEU A 28 3.37 -17.80 11.09
C LEU A 28 4.73 -17.12 11.24
N TRP A 29 5.00 -16.14 10.38
CA TRP A 29 6.28 -15.46 10.27
C TRP A 29 6.07 -13.96 10.34
N LEU A 30 6.61 -13.34 11.39
CA LEU A 30 6.42 -11.93 11.70
C LEU A 30 7.58 -11.09 11.14
N ALA A 31 7.26 -9.96 10.54
CA ALA A 31 8.24 -9.00 10.04
C ALA A 31 8.80 -8.17 11.21
N ASN A 32 10.12 -8.16 11.36
CA ASN A 32 10.79 -7.42 12.44
C ASN A 32 12.01 -6.60 11.98
N ASP A 33 12.21 -6.47 10.67
CA ASP A 33 13.33 -5.73 10.08
C ASP A 33 12.92 -4.32 9.61
N GLY A 34 13.90 -3.42 9.47
CA GLY A 34 13.70 -2.09 8.92
C GLY A 34 12.67 -1.28 9.71
N ASN A 35 11.53 -0.94 9.08
CA ASN A 35 10.40 -0.24 9.71
C ASN A 35 9.39 -1.16 10.40
N TYR A 36 9.46 -2.49 10.22
CA TYR A 36 8.50 -3.44 10.79
C TYR A 36 8.93 -3.89 12.18
N ARG A 37 7.98 -3.97 13.12
CA ARG A 37 8.23 -4.39 14.51
C ARG A 37 7.08 -5.27 15.01
N GLU A 38 6.59 -6.21 14.20
CA GLU A 38 5.39 -7.00 14.56
C GLU A 38 5.57 -7.77 15.88
N LEU A 39 6.78 -8.25 16.18
CA LEU A 39 7.08 -8.97 17.44
C LEU A 39 6.88 -8.12 18.70
N ARG A 40 6.80 -6.79 18.57
CA ARG A 40 6.44 -5.90 19.69
C ARG A 40 4.99 -6.13 20.16
N TRP A 41 4.09 -6.51 19.26
CA TRP A 41 2.65 -6.56 19.52
C TRP A 41 2.04 -7.94 19.34
N PHE A 42 2.63 -8.77 18.49
CA PHE A 42 2.09 -10.07 18.08
C PHE A 42 3.05 -11.21 18.37
N THR A 43 2.48 -12.38 18.60
CA THR A 43 3.16 -13.67 18.69
C THR A 43 2.99 -14.41 17.37
N ALA A 44 4.05 -15.06 16.91
CA ALA A 44 4.01 -15.90 15.72
C ALA A 44 3.30 -17.23 16.02
N TRP A 45 2.42 -17.70 15.13
CA TRP A 45 1.82 -19.02 15.28
C TRP A 45 2.83 -20.12 14.93
N LYS A 46 3.05 -21.05 15.87
CA LYS A 46 4.04 -22.14 15.74
C LYS A 46 3.44 -23.54 15.67
N GLN A 47 2.17 -23.69 16.04
CA GLN A 47 1.50 -24.99 16.10
C GLN A 47 0.93 -25.34 14.72
N LYS A 48 1.78 -25.87 13.84
CA LYS A 48 1.40 -26.11 12.43
C LYS A 48 0.64 -27.42 12.21
N ASP A 49 0.67 -28.33 13.18
CA ASP A 49 0.25 -29.72 12.98
C ASP A 49 -1.27 -29.89 12.97
N GLN A 50 -2.00 -29.01 13.66
CA GLN A 50 -3.46 -29.12 13.77
C GLN A 50 -4.14 -27.75 13.88
N LEU A 51 -5.40 -27.72 13.44
CA LEU A 51 -6.32 -26.63 13.72
C LEU A 51 -6.88 -26.78 15.14
N GLU A 52 -7.06 -25.66 15.82
CA GLU A 52 -7.68 -25.61 17.14
C GLU A 52 -9.05 -24.93 17.08
N ASP A 53 -9.93 -25.25 18.03
CA ASP A 53 -11.18 -24.51 18.20
C ASP A 53 -10.91 -23.16 18.87
N PHE A 54 -11.37 -22.10 18.23
CA PHE A 54 -11.43 -20.76 18.81
C PHE A 54 -12.87 -20.42 19.18
N LEU A 55 -13.12 -20.22 20.48
CA LEU A 55 -14.42 -19.76 20.97
C LEU A 55 -14.64 -18.31 20.54
N LEU A 56 -15.74 -18.06 19.84
CA LEU A 56 -16.09 -16.72 19.38
C LEU A 56 -16.58 -15.87 20.56
N PRO A 57 -16.33 -14.53 20.55
CA PRO A 57 -16.95 -13.62 21.50
C PRO A 57 -18.47 -13.80 21.51
N HIS A 58 -19.10 -13.64 22.68
CA HIS A 58 -20.53 -13.94 22.87
C HIS A 58 -21.42 -13.27 21.83
N GLU A 59 -21.20 -11.97 21.59
CA GLU A 59 -21.98 -11.16 20.66
C GLU A 59 -21.84 -11.66 19.21
N ILE A 60 -20.64 -12.09 18.83
CA ILE A 60 -20.37 -12.67 17.50
C ILE A 60 -20.98 -14.06 17.39
N SER A 61 -20.86 -14.87 18.45
CA SER A 61 -21.42 -16.21 18.49
C SER A 61 -22.95 -16.19 18.35
N GLU A 62 -23.62 -15.27 19.06
CA GLU A 62 -25.07 -15.07 18.94
C GLU A 62 -25.46 -14.56 17.54
N ALA A 63 -24.76 -13.55 17.02
CA ALA A 63 -25.09 -12.96 15.72
C ALA A 63 -24.92 -13.93 14.55
N LEU A 64 -23.99 -14.88 14.64
CA LEU A 64 -23.68 -15.85 13.59
C LEU A 64 -24.24 -17.25 13.86
N CYS A 65 -24.86 -17.47 15.03
CA CYS A 65 -25.23 -18.80 15.52
C CYS A 65 -24.05 -19.81 15.45
N GLN A 66 -22.86 -19.36 15.81
CA GLN A 66 -21.62 -20.12 15.68
C GLN A 66 -20.80 -20.00 16.97
N LYS A 67 -20.64 -21.10 17.71
CA LYS A 67 -19.93 -21.08 19.01
C LYS A 67 -18.41 -20.98 18.87
N SER A 68 -17.86 -21.70 17.91
CA SER A 68 -16.43 -21.77 17.66
C SER A 68 -16.09 -21.74 16.18
N VAL A 69 -14.81 -21.54 15.88
CA VAL A 69 -14.27 -21.56 14.52
C VAL A 69 -12.88 -22.22 14.52
N PRO A 70 -12.51 -22.95 13.46
CA PRO A 70 -11.14 -23.41 13.28
C PRO A 70 -10.13 -22.26 13.28
N PHE A 71 -9.06 -22.42 14.06
CA PHE A 71 -7.98 -21.47 14.23
C PHE A 71 -6.62 -22.14 14.04
N GLY A 72 -5.78 -21.62 13.15
CA GLY A 72 -4.42 -22.13 12.97
C GLY A 72 -3.92 -22.15 11.53
N TYR A 73 -3.01 -23.09 11.25
CA TYR A 73 -2.44 -23.30 9.92
C TYR A 73 -3.19 -24.37 9.14
N GLY A 74 -3.66 -24.04 7.94
CA GLY A 74 -4.47 -24.92 7.12
C GLY A 74 -4.99 -24.19 5.89
N PHE A 75 -5.84 -24.87 5.13
CA PHE A 75 -6.52 -24.33 3.94
C PHE A 75 -8.01 -24.64 3.95
N ILE A 76 -8.76 -23.95 3.10
CA ILE A 76 -10.19 -24.19 2.90
C ILE A 76 -10.36 -25.11 1.69
N GLN A 77 -11.10 -26.19 1.89
CA GLN A 77 -11.50 -27.11 0.82
C GLN A 77 -12.95 -26.82 0.43
N PHE A 78 -13.15 -26.17 -0.72
CA PHE A 78 -14.46 -26.06 -1.36
C PHE A 78 -14.79 -27.33 -2.15
N LEU A 79 -15.99 -27.39 -2.73
CA LEU A 79 -16.42 -28.53 -3.54
C LEU A 79 -15.61 -28.67 -4.85
N ASP A 80 -15.12 -27.55 -5.37
CA ASP A 80 -14.51 -27.43 -6.69
C ASP A 80 -13.06 -26.95 -6.67
N THR A 81 -12.58 -26.38 -5.56
CA THR A 81 -11.18 -25.93 -5.45
C THR A 81 -10.71 -25.84 -3.99
N ALA A 82 -9.41 -25.66 -3.79
CA ALA A 82 -8.80 -25.42 -2.49
C ALA A 82 -8.13 -24.04 -2.46
N VAL A 83 -8.42 -23.27 -1.41
CA VAL A 83 -7.96 -21.89 -1.20
C VAL A 83 -7.17 -21.81 0.10
N ALA A 84 -5.99 -21.21 0.07
CA ALA A 84 -5.22 -20.90 1.27
C ALA A 84 -4.86 -19.42 1.35
N VAL A 85 -4.51 -18.99 2.56
CA VAL A 85 -4.10 -17.63 2.81
C VAL A 85 -2.68 -17.55 3.35
N GLU A 86 -1.96 -16.56 2.85
CA GLU A 86 -0.64 -16.15 3.32
C GLU A 86 -0.71 -14.69 3.79
N VAL A 87 0.15 -14.30 4.72
CA VAL A 87 0.18 -12.92 5.21
C VAL A 87 1.54 -12.30 4.93
N CYS A 88 1.57 -11.33 4.03
CA CYS A 88 2.68 -10.42 3.78
C CYS A 88 4.04 -11.14 3.67
N GLU A 89 4.89 -10.97 4.69
CA GLU A 89 6.26 -11.48 4.80
C GLU A 89 6.39 -12.99 4.53
N GLU A 90 5.34 -13.78 4.78
CA GLU A 90 5.40 -15.24 4.63
C GLU A 90 5.86 -15.70 3.24
N LEU A 91 5.49 -14.96 2.19
CA LEU A 91 5.93 -15.20 0.81
C LEU A 91 7.45 -15.13 0.65
N PHE A 92 8.10 -14.21 1.38
CA PHE A 92 9.52 -13.91 1.24
C PHE A 92 10.40 -14.75 2.16
N THR A 93 9.80 -15.60 2.98
CA THR A 93 10.56 -16.51 3.87
C THR A 93 11.25 -17.62 3.08
N PRO A 94 12.37 -18.19 3.58
CA PRO A 94 13.10 -19.25 2.88
C PRO A 94 12.26 -20.49 2.56
N ILE A 95 11.26 -20.79 3.39
CA ILE A 95 10.31 -21.89 3.20
C ILE A 95 8.91 -21.29 3.32
N PRO A 96 8.36 -20.75 2.22
CA PRO A 96 7.08 -20.07 2.25
C PRO A 96 5.92 -21.09 2.32
N PRO A 97 4.82 -20.79 3.03
CA PRO A 97 3.72 -21.72 3.24
C PRO A 97 3.09 -22.29 1.96
N HIS A 98 2.98 -21.50 0.90
CA HIS A 98 2.38 -21.90 -0.37
C HIS A 98 3.11 -23.08 -1.02
N ALA A 99 4.39 -23.30 -0.70
CA ALA A 99 5.15 -24.42 -1.25
C ALA A 99 4.53 -25.76 -0.85
N ASP A 100 4.31 -25.98 0.45
CA ASP A 100 3.71 -27.23 0.96
C ASP A 100 2.21 -27.29 0.67
N LEU A 101 1.52 -26.14 0.71
CA LEU A 101 0.10 -26.04 0.41
C LEU A 101 -0.21 -26.40 -1.06
N ALA A 102 0.64 -25.98 -2.01
CA ALA A 102 0.49 -26.37 -3.42
C ALA A 102 0.58 -27.89 -3.59
N LEU A 103 1.52 -28.56 -2.92
CA LEU A 103 1.62 -30.03 -2.93
C LEU A 103 0.37 -30.70 -2.34
N ASN A 104 -0.26 -30.06 -1.36
CA ASN A 104 -1.55 -30.48 -0.78
C ASN A 104 -2.76 -30.20 -1.68
N GLY A 105 -2.55 -29.69 -2.89
CA GLY A 105 -3.60 -29.47 -3.88
C GLY A 105 -4.26 -28.09 -3.80
N VAL A 106 -3.74 -27.16 -2.99
CA VAL A 106 -4.24 -25.78 -2.98
C VAL A 106 -3.94 -25.10 -4.32
N GLU A 107 -4.96 -24.54 -4.95
CA GLU A 107 -4.85 -23.91 -6.27
C GLU A 107 -4.84 -22.39 -6.18
N VAL A 108 -5.50 -21.81 -5.17
CA VAL A 108 -5.62 -20.36 -4.99
C VAL A 108 -4.97 -19.92 -3.69
N PHE A 109 -4.08 -18.94 -3.77
CA PHE A 109 -3.37 -18.35 -2.65
C PHE A 109 -3.73 -16.88 -2.53
N MET A 110 -4.18 -16.46 -1.35
CA MET A 110 -4.48 -15.05 -1.06
C MET A 110 -3.44 -14.48 -0.10
N ASN A 111 -2.65 -13.50 -0.56
CA ASN A 111 -1.70 -12.77 0.27
C ASN A 111 -2.23 -11.37 0.61
N ALA A 112 -2.57 -11.16 1.89
CA ALA A 112 -2.92 -9.86 2.42
C ALA A 112 -1.68 -9.18 3.03
N SER A 113 -1.38 -7.96 2.57
CA SER A 113 -0.15 -7.25 2.87
C SER A 113 -0.35 -5.84 3.40
N GLY A 114 0.65 -5.38 4.15
CA GLY A 114 0.89 -3.99 4.52
C GLY A 114 2.35 -3.65 4.22
N SER A 115 2.72 -3.71 2.95
CA SER A 115 4.09 -3.46 2.47
C SER A 115 4.25 -2.02 2.03
N HIS A 116 5.15 -1.29 2.71
CA HIS A 116 5.43 0.11 2.40
C HIS A 116 6.31 0.25 1.15
N HIS A 117 6.15 1.41 0.51
CA HIS A 117 6.97 1.89 -0.58
C HIS A 117 8.44 1.96 -0.18
N GLN A 118 9.28 1.48 -1.07
CA GLN A 118 10.71 1.77 -1.11
C GLN A 118 11.06 1.92 -2.59
N LEU A 119 11.82 2.97 -2.91
CA LEU A 119 12.21 3.27 -4.28
C LEU A 119 12.77 2.02 -4.99
N ARG A 120 12.21 1.67 -6.15
CA ARG A 120 12.55 0.50 -7.00
C ARG A 120 12.23 -0.88 -6.40
N LYS A 121 11.54 -0.97 -5.25
CA LYS A 121 11.25 -2.26 -4.59
C LYS A 121 10.16 -3.08 -5.28
N LEU A 122 9.31 -2.46 -6.10
CA LEU A 122 8.17 -3.16 -6.70
C LEU A 122 8.61 -4.37 -7.55
N ASP A 123 9.68 -4.24 -8.32
CA ASP A 123 10.25 -5.33 -9.12
C ASP A 123 10.57 -6.59 -8.30
N TYR A 124 11.14 -6.41 -7.10
CA TYR A 124 11.41 -7.53 -6.20
C TYR A 124 10.14 -8.27 -5.79
N ARG A 125 9.07 -7.53 -5.46
CA ARG A 125 7.77 -8.14 -5.09
C ARG A 125 7.15 -8.88 -6.26
N ILE A 126 7.11 -8.26 -7.43
CA ILE A 126 6.52 -8.86 -8.63
C ILE A 126 7.25 -10.17 -9.00
N ARG A 127 8.59 -10.18 -8.97
CA ARG A 127 9.37 -11.40 -9.19
C ARG A 127 9.02 -12.50 -8.19
N ALA A 128 8.78 -12.16 -6.92
CA ALA A 128 8.35 -13.14 -5.93
C ALA A 128 6.96 -13.72 -6.23
N PHE A 129 5.98 -12.89 -6.63
CA PHE A 129 4.63 -13.35 -6.99
C PHE A 129 4.64 -14.27 -8.21
N ILE A 130 5.41 -13.90 -9.24
CA ILE A 130 5.62 -14.72 -10.43
C ILE A 130 6.28 -16.05 -10.06
N SER A 131 7.36 -16.01 -9.26
CA SER A 131 8.08 -17.21 -8.85
C SER A 131 7.23 -18.16 -7.99
N ALA A 132 6.32 -17.64 -7.17
CA ALA A 132 5.44 -18.44 -6.33
C ALA A 132 4.57 -19.41 -7.14
N THR A 133 4.12 -18.99 -8.33
CA THR A 133 3.24 -19.78 -9.21
C THR A 133 3.97 -20.40 -10.39
N HIS A 134 5.06 -19.81 -10.88
CA HIS A 134 5.80 -20.33 -12.05
C HIS A 134 6.32 -21.75 -11.84
N SER A 135 6.85 -22.07 -10.66
CA SER A 135 7.42 -23.40 -10.38
C SER A 135 6.41 -24.44 -9.88
N ARG A 136 5.22 -24.01 -9.44
CA ARG A 136 4.25 -24.86 -8.72
C ARG A 136 2.86 -24.88 -9.35
N GLY A 137 2.59 -24.00 -10.30
CA GLY A 137 1.24 -23.67 -10.74
C GLY A 137 0.39 -23.04 -9.64
N GLY A 138 -0.77 -22.51 -10.04
CA GLY A 138 -1.75 -21.92 -9.16
C GLY A 138 -2.01 -20.46 -9.44
N VAL A 139 -2.99 -19.93 -8.71
CA VAL A 139 -3.41 -18.53 -8.71
C VAL A 139 -2.89 -17.87 -7.45
N TYR A 140 -2.13 -16.80 -7.59
CA TYR A 140 -1.64 -15.99 -6.48
C TYR A 140 -2.26 -14.60 -6.55
N MET A 141 -3.14 -14.32 -5.59
CA MET A 141 -3.80 -13.04 -5.42
C MET A 141 -3.06 -12.25 -4.35
N TYR A 142 -2.55 -11.08 -4.70
CA TYR A 142 -1.90 -10.17 -3.78
C TYR A 142 -2.78 -8.94 -3.57
N SER A 143 -2.99 -8.56 -2.31
CA SER A 143 -3.63 -7.31 -1.93
C SER A 143 -2.77 -6.59 -0.91
N ASN A 144 -2.63 -5.28 -1.08
CA ASN A 144 -1.84 -4.45 -0.20
C ASN A 144 -2.60 -3.19 0.16
N GLN A 145 -2.31 -2.66 1.35
CA GLN A 145 -2.71 -1.29 1.68
C GLN A 145 -2.16 -0.30 0.65
N GLN A 146 -2.91 0.76 0.37
CA GLN A 146 -2.49 1.87 -0.47
C GLN A 146 -2.74 3.19 0.26
N GLY A 147 -1.78 4.12 0.22
CA GLY A 147 -1.88 5.41 0.91
C GLY A 147 -1.00 5.52 2.16
N CYS A 148 -1.13 6.63 2.87
CA CYS A 148 -0.55 6.85 4.20
C CYS A 148 -1.53 6.37 5.28
N ASP A 149 -1.06 5.78 6.38
CA ASP A 149 -1.92 5.29 7.48
C ASP A 149 -1.85 6.15 8.75
N GLY A 150 -1.23 7.34 8.65
CA GLY A 150 -0.96 8.23 9.77
C GLY A 150 0.51 8.26 10.21
N GLY A 151 1.35 7.41 9.61
CA GLY A 151 2.79 7.42 9.82
C GLY A 151 3.59 8.18 8.75
N ARG A 152 4.91 7.99 8.81
CA ARG A 152 5.87 8.46 7.78
C ARG A 152 5.94 7.57 6.54
N LEU A 153 5.23 6.44 6.55
CA LEU A 153 5.28 5.45 5.49
C LEU A 153 4.13 5.68 4.53
N TYR A 154 4.39 5.41 3.25
CA TYR A 154 3.37 5.28 2.23
C TYR A 154 3.31 3.81 1.81
N PHE A 155 2.12 3.22 1.77
CA PHE A 155 1.90 1.87 1.26
C PHE A 155 1.52 1.98 -0.22
N ASP A 156 2.24 1.27 -1.07
CA ASP A 156 2.19 1.47 -2.52
C ASP A 156 1.35 0.44 -3.26
N GLY A 157 0.31 -0.11 -2.60
CA GLY A 157 -0.71 -0.92 -3.26
C GLY A 157 -0.12 -2.01 -4.15
N CYS A 158 -0.39 -1.88 -5.46
CA CYS A 158 -0.04 -2.84 -6.50
C CYS A 158 -0.65 -4.23 -6.26
N SER A 159 -1.93 -4.24 -5.86
CA SER A 159 -2.72 -5.46 -5.81
C SER A 159 -2.70 -6.15 -7.17
N CYS A 160 -2.53 -7.47 -7.23
CA CYS A 160 -2.36 -8.16 -8.50
C CYS A 160 -2.82 -9.62 -8.45
N VAL A 161 -3.01 -10.21 -9.63
CA VAL A 161 -3.33 -11.63 -9.80
C VAL A 161 -2.33 -12.24 -10.76
N VAL A 162 -1.68 -13.31 -10.32
CA VAL A 162 -0.69 -14.07 -11.10
C VAL A 162 -1.18 -15.51 -11.23
N VAL A 163 -1.08 -16.10 -12.43
CA VAL A 163 -1.48 -17.49 -12.71
C VAL A 163 -0.35 -18.20 -13.43
N ASN A 164 0.15 -19.29 -12.86
CA ASN A 164 1.20 -20.14 -13.45
C ASN A 164 2.44 -19.35 -13.95
N GLY A 165 2.80 -18.25 -13.29
CA GLY A 165 3.91 -17.38 -13.66
C GLY A 165 3.52 -16.14 -14.50
N ASP A 166 2.31 -16.08 -15.03
CA ASP A 166 1.83 -14.94 -15.80
C ASP A 166 1.05 -13.94 -14.95
N MET A 167 1.41 -12.66 -15.03
CA MET A 167 0.60 -11.58 -14.47
C MET A 167 -0.65 -11.41 -15.34
N ILE A 168 -1.84 -11.45 -14.76
CA ILE A 168 -3.12 -11.32 -15.51
C ILE A 168 -3.97 -10.14 -15.05
N ALA A 169 -3.67 -9.56 -13.89
CA ALA A 169 -4.26 -8.30 -13.45
C ALA A 169 -3.29 -7.55 -12.53
N GLN A 170 -3.15 -6.24 -12.70
CA GLN A 170 -2.24 -5.39 -11.93
C GLN A 170 -2.96 -4.06 -11.60
N GLY A 171 -3.03 -3.74 -10.31
CA GLY A 171 -3.54 -2.46 -9.81
C GLY A 171 -2.47 -1.37 -9.78
N SER A 172 -2.89 -0.18 -9.40
CA SER A 172 -2.02 0.99 -9.31
C SER A 172 -0.98 0.86 -8.17
N GLN A 173 0.22 1.40 -8.39
CA GLN A 173 1.21 1.55 -7.31
C GLN A 173 0.89 2.79 -6.44
N PHE A 174 0.55 3.90 -7.08
CA PHE A 174 0.21 5.15 -6.42
C PHE A 174 -1.18 5.61 -6.87
N SER A 175 -2.05 5.97 -5.94
CA SER A 175 -3.40 6.45 -6.24
C SER A 175 -3.91 7.35 -5.12
N LEU A 176 -4.82 8.27 -5.45
CA LEU A 176 -5.56 9.05 -4.46
C LEU A 176 -6.91 8.40 -4.09
N ARG A 177 -7.29 7.32 -4.79
CA ARG A 177 -8.52 6.57 -4.52
C ARG A 177 -8.39 5.84 -3.20
N ASP A 178 -9.38 5.96 -2.33
CA ASP A 178 -9.41 5.23 -1.05
C ASP A 178 -9.61 3.72 -1.25
N VAL A 179 -10.23 3.31 -2.37
CA VAL A 179 -10.48 1.90 -2.70
C VAL A 179 -10.18 1.63 -4.17
N GLU A 180 -9.34 0.62 -4.42
CA GLU A 180 -9.12 0.02 -5.72
C GLU A 180 -9.39 -1.49 -5.64
N VAL A 181 -10.17 -2.02 -6.58
CA VAL A 181 -10.47 -3.46 -6.69
C VAL A 181 -9.93 -3.97 -8.02
N VAL A 182 -9.07 -4.98 -7.94
CA VAL A 182 -8.49 -5.66 -9.09
C VAL A 182 -9.20 -7.01 -9.26
N VAL A 183 -9.75 -7.26 -10.44
CA VAL A 183 -10.52 -8.46 -10.76
C VAL A 183 -9.87 -9.19 -11.93
N ALA A 184 -9.83 -10.52 -11.84
CA ALA A 184 -9.40 -11.38 -12.93
C ALA A 184 -10.32 -12.61 -13.00
N GLN A 185 -10.52 -13.11 -14.21
CA GLN A 185 -11.28 -14.32 -14.47
C GLN A 185 -10.33 -15.43 -14.92
N VAL A 186 -10.26 -16.51 -14.13
CA VAL A 186 -9.26 -17.57 -14.26
C VAL A 186 -9.94 -18.91 -14.47
N ASP A 187 -9.34 -19.73 -15.33
CA ASP A 187 -9.67 -21.14 -15.49
C ASP A 187 -8.77 -21.99 -14.58
N LEU A 188 -9.36 -22.69 -13.60
CA LEU A 188 -8.62 -23.56 -12.69
C LEU A 188 -8.21 -24.89 -13.33
N ASP A 189 -8.88 -25.32 -14.41
CA ASP A 189 -8.44 -26.50 -15.16
C ASP A 189 -7.06 -26.26 -15.81
N ALA A 190 -6.74 -25.01 -16.14
CA ALA A 190 -5.40 -24.63 -16.60
C ALA A 190 -4.34 -24.79 -15.50
N VAL A 191 -4.69 -24.57 -14.22
CA VAL A 191 -3.80 -24.83 -13.08
C VAL A 191 -3.58 -26.33 -12.91
N ALA A 192 -4.66 -27.11 -12.93
CA ALA A 192 -4.61 -28.56 -12.81
C ALA A 192 -3.79 -29.18 -13.97
N GLY A 193 -4.04 -28.75 -15.20
CA GLY A 193 -3.30 -29.17 -16.40
C GLY A 193 -1.82 -28.79 -16.34
N PHE A 194 -1.49 -27.57 -15.87
CA PHE A 194 -0.10 -27.15 -15.69
C PHE A 194 0.63 -28.08 -14.71
N ARG A 195 0.07 -28.31 -13.52
CA ARG A 195 0.64 -29.23 -12.52
C ARG A 195 0.74 -30.67 -13.03
N GLY A 196 -0.28 -31.13 -13.76
CA GLY A 196 -0.32 -32.45 -14.40
C GLY A 196 0.75 -32.65 -15.48
N SER A 197 1.29 -31.57 -16.06
CA SER A 197 2.39 -31.65 -17.03
C SER A 197 3.78 -31.72 -16.38
N ILE A 198 3.89 -31.48 -15.07
CA ILE A 198 5.17 -31.47 -14.34
C ILE A 198 5.28 -32.75 -13.49
N SER A 199 6.00 -33.76 -14.02
CA SER A 199 6.14 -35.06 -13.34
C SER A 199 6.79 -34.97 -11.95
N SER A 200 7.81 -34.12 -11.78
CA SER A 200 8.51 -33.94 -10.50
C SER A 200 7.64 -33.29 -9.43
N PHE A 201 6.63 -32.49 -9.81
CA PHE A 201 5.65 -31.93 -8.89
C PHE A 201 4.73 -33.03 -8.37
N GLN A 202 4.26 -33.92 -9.25
CA GLN A 202 3.41 -35.05 -8.88
C GLN A 202 4.12 -36.04 -7.96
N GLU A 203 5.40 -36.32 -8.23
CA GLU A 203 6.24 -37.17 -7.40
C GLU A 203 6.35 -36.62 -5.97
N GLN A 204 6.68 -35.33 -5.82
CA GLN A 204 6.76 -34.67 -4.50
C GLN A 204 5.39 -34.58 -3.82
N ALA A 205 4.32 -34.34 -4.58
CA ALA A 205 2.96 -34.33 -4.06
C ALA A 205 2.51 -35.72 -3.57
N SER A 206 3.15 -36.82 -3.98
CA SER A 206 2.82 -38.16 -3.49
C SER A 206 3.36 -38.44 -2.08
N CYS A 207 4.44 -37.76 -1.67
CA CYS A 207 5.12 -37.95 -0.38
C CYS A 207 4.99 -36.73 0.56
N LYS A 208 4.10 -35.80 0.24
CA LYS A 208 3.83 -34.59 1.02
C LYS A 208 3.40 -34.87 2.46
N THR A 209 3.73 -33.92 3.35
CA THR A 209 3.09 -33.85 4.67
C THR A 209 1.68 -33.31 4.51
N LYS A 210 0.70 -34.01 5.11
CA LYS A 210 -0.71 -33.61 5.05
C LYS A 210 -0.95 -32.38 5.92
N ILE A 211 -1.52 -31.34 5.33
CA ILE A 211 -1.94 -30.12 6.04
C ILE A 211 -3.44 -30.20 6.34
N SER A 212 -3.84 -29.71 7.51
CA SER A 212 -5.24 -29.64 7.92
C SER A 212 -6.08 -28.78 6.97
N SER A 213 -7.31 -29.21 6.69
CA SER A 213 -8.26 -28.46 5.85
C SER A 213 -9.61 -28.28 6.53
N VAL A 214 -10.29 -27.19 6.19
CA VAL A 214 -11.67 -26.91 6.60
C VAL A 214 -12.57 -27.13 5.38
N ALA A 215 -13.43 -28.15 5.44
CA ALA A 215 -14.36 -28.44 4.36
C ALA A 215 -15.52 -27.42 4.36
N VAL A 216 -15.80 -26.83 3.20
CA VAL A 216 -16.90 -25.90 2.99
C VAL A 216 -17.78 -26.42 1.86
N GLN A 217 -19.07 -26.63 2.18
CA GLN A 217 -20.07 -27.12 1.22
C GLN A 217 -20.55 -25.99 0.31
N TYR A 218 -19.64 -25.46 -0.51
CA TYR A 218 -19.88 -24.36 -1.44
C TYR A 218 -19.00 -24.53 -2.67
N SER A 219 -19.51 -24.17 -3.85
CA SER A 219 -18.76 -24.13 -5.11
C SER A 219 -18.32 -22.69 -5.36
N LEU A 220 -17.02 -22.44 -5.42
CA LEU A 220 -16.48 -21.10 -5.62
C LEU A 220 -16.51 -20.66 -7.09
N CYS A 221 -16.34 -21.62 -8.00
CA CYS A 221 -16.32 -21.40 -9.44
C CYS A 221 -17.74 -21.26 -10.00
N GLN A 222 -17.86 -20.46 -11.05
CA GLN A 222 -19.08 -20.42 -11.85
C GLN A 222 -19.05 -21.58 -12.87
N PRO A 223 -20.21 -22.18 -13.20
CA PRO A 223 -20.28 -23.14 -14.29
C PRO A 223 -19.77 -22.54 -15.60
N PHE A 224 -19.04 -23.35 -16.37
CA PHE A 224 -18.52 -22.93 -17.67
C PHE A 224 -19.64 -22.40 -18.58
N ASN A 225 -19.34 -21.31 -19.28
CA ASN A 225 -20.22 -20.69 -20.26
C ASN A 225 -19.38 -20.13 -21.42
N LEU A 226 -19.81 -20.38 -22.66
CA LEU A 226 -19.15 -19.91 -23.89
C LEU A 226 -18.97 -18.38 -23.97
N LYS A 227 -19.73 -17.60 -23.19
CA LYS A 227 -19.62 -16.13 -23.13
C LYS A 227 -18.57 -15.64 -22.14
N MET A 228 -17.96 -16.52 -21.36
CA MET A 228 -16.92 -16.17 -20.40
C MET A 228 -15.68 -15.66 -21.13
N SER A 229 -15.10 -14.55 -20.64
CA SER A 229 -13.84 -14.02 -21.12
C SER A 229 -12.80 -14.23 -20.04
N LEU A 230 -11.81 -15.07 -20.31
CA LEU A 230 -10.69 -15.28 -19.41
C LEU A 230 -9.73 -14.10 -19.48
N SER A 231 -9.17 -13.72 -18.34
CA SER A 231 -8.12 -12.72 -18.29
C SER A 231 -6.83 -13.29 -18.88
N GLY A 232 -6.29 -12.62 -19.90
CA GLY A 232 -5.03 -13.01 -20.53
C GLY A 232 -3.81 -12.41 -19.83
N PRO A 233 -2.59 -12.90 -20.15
CA PRO A 233 -1.35 -12.31 -19.65
C PRO A 233 -1.23 -10.83 -20.02
N LEU A 234 -0.77 -10.01 -19.07
CA LEU A 234 -0.52 -8.59 -19.26
C LEU A 234 0.97 -8.27 -19.21
N LYS A 235 1.36 -7.21 -19.93
CA LYS A 235 2.69 -6.64 -19.78
C LYS A 235 2.77 -5.86 -18.47
N ILE A 236 3.66 -6.31 -17.59
CA ILE A 236 3.89 -5.68 -16.30
C ILE A 236 4.35 -4.25 -16.50
N THR A 237 3.69 -3.32 -15.81
CA THR A 237 4.02 -1.89 -15.87
C THR A 237 4.76 -1.48 -14.61
N TYR A 238 5.87 -0.76 -14.81
CA TYR A 238 6.67 -0.16 -13.75
C TYR A 238 6.74 1.34 -13.96
N HIS A 239 6.77 2.07 -12.85
CA HIS A 239 7.13 3.48 -12.88
C HIS A 239 8.63 3.66 -13.04
N SER A 240 9.04 4.74 -13.69
CA SER A 240 10.45 5.15 -13.65
C SER A 240 10.81 5.59 -12.23
N PRO A 241 12.10 5.60 -11.84
CA PRO A 241 12.50 6.10 -10.53
C PRO A 241 12.04 7.55 -10.27
N GLU A 242 12.03 8.39 -11.30
CA GLU A 242 11.56 9.78 -11.23
C GLU A 242 10.04 9.85 -11.02
N GLU A 243 9.28 8.98 -11.70
CA GLU A 243 7.83 8.84 -11.48
C GLU A 243 7.53 8.33 -10.06
N GLU A 244 8.27 7.35 -9.53
CA GLU A 244 8.13 6.89 -8.15
C GLU A 244 8.37 8.03 -7.13
N ILE A 245 9.39 8.86 -7.36
CA ILE A 245 9.71 10.03 -6.53
C ILE A 245 8.62 11.11 -6.63
N ALA A 246 7.96 11.25 -7.77
CA ALA A 246 6.88 12.22 -7.95
C ALA A 246 5.57 11.74 -7.31
N PHE A 247 5.17 10.50 -7.61
CA PHE A 247 3.86 9.98 -7.26
C PHE A 247 3.77 9.49 -5.82
N GLY A 248 4.77 8.76 -5.31
CA GLY A 248 4.73 8.24 -3.93
C GLY A 248 4.63 9.34 -2.87
N PRO A 249 5.63 10.24 -2.80
CA PRO A 249 5.56 11.43 -1.95
C PRO A 249 4.37 12.34 -2.25
N GLY A 250 3.95 12.48 -3.51
CA GLY A 250 2.77 13.26 -3.89
C GLY A 250 1.49 12.73 -3.26
N CYS A 251 1.21 11.43 -3.41
CA CYS A 251 0.07 10.77 -2.77
C CYS A 251 0.18 10.79 -1.23
N TRP A 252 1.39 10.65 -0.68
CA TRP A 252 1.59 10.76 0.77
C TRP A 252 1.24 12.15 1.31
N LEU A 253 1.68 13.22 0.62
CA LEU A 253 1.34 14.59 1.00
C LEU A 253 -0.16 14.86 0.92
N TRP A 254 -0.84 14.30 -0.09
CA TRP A 254 -2.29 14.40 -0.21
C TRP A 254 -3.00 13.80 1.01
N ASP A 255 -2.65 12.56 1.36
CA ASP A 255 -3.22 11.89 2.52
C ASP A 255 -2.91 12.63 3.83
N TYR A 256 -1.67 13.12 3.98
CA TYR A 256 -1.28 13.89 5.15
C TYR A 256 -2.10 15.18 5.26
N LEU A 257 -2.26 15.92 4.16
CA LEU A 257 -3.02 17.16 4.13
C LEU A 257 -4.49 16.92 4.46
N ARG A 258 -5.16 16.00 3.76
CA ARG A 258 -6.60 15.78 3.93
C ARG A 258 -6.96 15.24 5.31
N ARG A 259 -6.05 14.50 5.96
CA ARG A 259 -6.29 13.86 7.27
C ARG A 259 -5.79 14.66 8.47
N SER A 260 -4.84 15.57 8.30
CA SER A 260 -4.29 16.39 9.41
C SER A 260 -5.23 17.52 9.86
N GLY A 261 -6.20 17.91 9.03
CA GLY A 261 -7.02 19.09 9.26
C GLY A 261 -6.32 20.41 8.92
N ALA A 262 -5.10 20.36 8.38
CA ALA A 262 -4.39 21.53 7.88
C ALA A 262 -5.09 22.11 6.63
N SER A 263 -4.86 23.40 6.36
CA SER A 263 -5.42 24.12 5.21
C SER A 263 -4.46 24.28 4.04
N GLY A 264 -3.25 23.70 4.14
CA GLY A 264 -2.22 23.82 3.13
C GLY A 264 -0.81 23.57 3.66
N PHE A 265 0.17 23.90 2.85
CA PHE A 265 1.59 23.76 3.13
C PHE A 265 2.29 25.13 3.10
N LEU A 266 3.31 25.28 3.96
CA LEU A 266 4.29 26.36 3.88
C LEU A 266 5.66 25.76 3.57
N LEU A 267 6.32 26.25 2.51
CA LEU A 267 7.67 25.81 2.13
C LEU A 267 8.63 27.00 1.99
N PRO A 268 9.67 27.05 2.82
CA PRO A 268 10.87 27.86 2.55
C PRO A 268 11.51 27.43 1.22
N LEU A 269 11.37 28.25 0.18
CA LEU A 269 11.83 27.95 -1.17
C LEU A 269 13.10 28.74 -1.45
N SER A 270 14.25 28.07 -1.49
CA SER A 270 15.56 28.73 -1.63
C SER A 270 16.02 28.94 -3.07
N GLY A 271 15.34 28.33 -4.04
CA GLY A 271 15.79 28.27 -5.44
C GLY A 271 16.96 27.30 -5.66
N GLY A 272 17.29 26.48 -4.66
CA GLY A 272 18.17 25.32 -4.77
C GLY A 272 17.40 24.03 -5.06
N ALA A 273 18.12 22.96 -5.42
CA ALA A 273 17.54 21.71 -5.90
C ALA A 273 16.53 21.08 -4.92
N ASP A 274 16.89 20.92 -3.65
CA ASP A 274 16.05 20.17 -2.69
C ASP A 274 14.69 20.84 -2.44
N SER A 275 14.68 22.14 -2.14
CA SER A 275 13.44 22.89 -1.97
C SER A 275 12.61 22.94 -3.26
N SER A 276 13.28 22.92 -4.43
CA SER A 276 12.62 22.87 -5.73
C SER A 276 11.98 21.50 -5.97
N SER A 277 12.63 20.41 -5.57
CA SER A 277 12.09 19.06 -5.64
C SER A 277 10.85 18.90 -4.76
N VAL A 278 10.87 19.42 -3.53
CA VAL A 278 9.68 19.41 -2.65
C VAL A 278 8.54 20.20 -3.27
N ALA A 279 8.82 21.38 -3.84
CA ALA A 279 7.81 22.17 -4.53
C ALA A 279 7.22 21.42 -5.74
N ALA A 280 8.06 20.78 -6.54
CA ALA A 280 7.64 19.99 -7.70
C ALA A 280 6.74 18.80 -7.29
N ILE A 281 7.04 18.14 -6.16
CA ILE A 281 6.19 17.06 -5.63
C ILE A 281 4.81 17.61 -5.23
N VAL A 282 4.72 18.77 -4.57
CA VAL A 282 3.42 19.42 -4.27
C VAL A 282 2.68 19.79 -5.55
N GLY A 283 3.39 20.27 -6.58
CA GLY A 283 2.83 20.51 -7.91
C GLY A 283 2.25 19.23 -8.54
N CYS A 284 2.99 18.11 -8.49
CA CYS A 284 2.55 16.80 -8.97
C CYS A 284 1.31 16.32 -8.19
N MET A 285 1.30 16.46 -6.86
CA MET A 285 0.13 16.18 -6.03
C MET A 285 -1.11 16.96 -6.52
N CYS A 286 -0.99 18.26 -6.78
CA CYS A 286 -2.11 19.07 -7.28
C CYS A 286 -2.61 18.59 -8.65
N GLN A 287 -1.71 18.15 -9.53
CA GLN A 287 -2.06 17.56 -10.83
C GLN A 287 -2.82 16.23 -10.68
N LEU A 288 -2.37 15.37 -9.76
CA LEU A 288 -3.05 14.11 -9.45
C LEU A 288 -4.47 14.36 -8.90
N VAL A 289 -4.64 15.35 -8.02
CA VAL A 289 -5.96 15.71 -7.48
C VAL A 289 -6.92 16.12 -8.60
N VAL A 290 -6.51 17.05 -9.46
CA VAL A 290 -7.35 17.50 -10.58
C VAL A 290 -7.66 16.35 -11.55
N LYS A 291 -6.67 15.48 -11.80
CA LYS A 291 -6.85 14.29 -12.64
C LYS A 291 -7.90 13.34 -12.07
N GLU A 292 -7.86 13.03 -10.78
CA GLU A 292 -8.85 12.11 -10.18
C GLU A 292 -10.24 12.74 -10.08
N ILE A 293 -10.34 14.06 -9.89
CA ILE A 293 -11.61 14.78 -10.00
C ILE A 293 -12.19 14.65 -11.42
N ALA A 294 -11.36 14.79 -12.45
CA ALA A 294 -11.78 14.60 -13.84
C ALA A 294 -12.18 13.14 -14.15
N ASN A 295 -11.58 12.17 -13.46
CA ASN A 295 -11.97 10.76 -13.53
C ASN A 295 -13.28 10.45 -12.76
N GLY A 296 -13.85 11.42 -12.05
CA GLY A 296 -15.10 11.26 -11.30
C GLY A 296 -14.94 10.76 -9.86
N ASP A 297 -13.76 10.91 -9.24
CA ASP A 297 -13.59 10.58 -7.83
C ASP A 297 -14.24 11.64 -6.92
N GLU A 298 -15.42 11.31 -6.40
CA GLU A 298 -16.21 12.21 -5.54
C GLU A 298 -15.56 12.45 -4.17
N GLN A 299 -14.76 11.51 -3.64
CA GLN A 299 -14.10 11.68 -2.35
C GLN A 299 -12.93 12.66 -2.47
N VAL A 300 -12.08 12.49 -3.49
CA VAL A 300 -10.99 13.42 -3.80
C VAL A 300 -11.54 14.81 -4.08
N LYS A 301 -12.65 14.90 -4.83
CA LYS A 301 -13.34 16.16 -5.10
C LYS A 301 -13.85 16.83 -3.81
N ALA A 302 -14.53 16.09 -2.94
CA ALA A 302 -15.03 16.62 -1.68
C ALA A 302 -13.90 17.12 -0.77
N ASP A 303 -12.80 16.36 -0.68
CA ASP A 303 -11.62 16.77 0.08
C ASP A 303 -10.94 18.01 -0.51
N ALA A 304 -10.81 18.09 -1.84
CA ALA A 304 -10.21 19.24 -2.51
C ALA A 304 -11.06 20.51 -2.36
N ILE A 305 -12.39 20.40 -2.45
CA ILE A 305 -13.34 21.49 -2.17
C ILE A 305 -13.14 22.01 -0.75
N ARG A 306 -13.11 21.09 0.23
CA ARG A 306 -12.96 21.42 1.66
C ARG A 306 -11.62 22.11 1.94
N ILE A 307 -10.51 21.53 1.49
CA ILE A 307 -9.16 22.01 1.80
C ILE A 307 -8.89 23.35 1.07
N GLY A 308 -9.25 23.43 -0.21
CA GLY A 308 -9.12 24.66 -1.00
C GLY A 308 -10.18 25.73 -0.69
N ARG A 309 -11.14 25.43 0.21
CA ARG A 309 -12.23 26.34 0.62
C ARG A 309 -13.00 26.90 -0.58
N TYR A 310 -13.38 26.03 -1.50
CA TYR A 310 -14.23 26.41 -2.62
C TYR A 310 -15.65 26.69 -2.14
N ALA A 311 -16.31 27.67 -2.74
CA ALA A 311 -17.66 28.09 -2.40
C ALA A 311 -18.60 27.89 -3.60
N ASN A 312 -19.91 27.96 -3.37
CA ASN A 312 -20.92 28.00 -4.43
C ASN A 312 -20.89 26.81 -5.43
N GLY A 313 -20.41 25.64 -4.98
CA GLY A 313 -20.31 24.45 -5.84
C GLY A 313 -19.11 24.44 -6.79
N GLU A 314 -18.20 25.40 -6.67
CA GLU A 314 -16.91 25.39 -7.38
C GLU A 314 -16.02 24.24 -6.88
N PHE A 315 -15.12 23.79 -7.74
CA PHE A 315 -14.11 22.77 -7.43
C PHE A 315 -12.88 22.96 -8.34
N PRO A 316 -11.69 22.45 -7.95
CA PRO A 316 -10.48 22.66 -8.73
C PRO A 316 -10.55 21.96 -10.08
N THR A 317 -10.31 22.71 -11.15
CA THR A 317 -10.17 22.21 -12.53
C THR A 317 -8.76 22.41 -13.09
N GLU A 318 -7.95 23.29 -12.48
CA GLU A 318 -6.57 23.53 -12.85
C GLU A 318 -5.63 23.35 -11.64
N SER A 319 -4.54 22.62 -11.84
CA SER A 319 -3.60 22.29 -10.76
C SER A 319 -2.91 23.53 -10.17
N ARG A 320 -2.60 24.53 -11.00
CA ARG A 320 -1.97 25.79 -10.57
C ARG A 320 -2.91 26.62 -9.70
N GLU A 321 -4.20 26.64 -10.02
CA GLU A 321 -5.21 27.35 -9.24
C GLU A 321 -5.44 26.67 -7.89
N PHE A 322 -5.51 25.34 -7.87
CA PHE A 322 -5.55 24.59 -6.63
C PHE A 322 -4.31 24.82 -5.77
N ALA A 323 -3.12 24.73 -6.36
CA ALA A 323 -1.85 24.99 -5.68
C ALA A 323 -1.82 26.39 -5.05
N LYS A 324 -2.36 27.42 -5.72
CA LYS A 324 -2.41 28.78 -5.21
C LYS A 324 -3.16 28.91 -3.88
N ARG A 325 -4.16 28.06 -3.66
CA ARG A 325 -4.97 28.06 -2.43
C ARG A 325 -4.33 27.32 -1.28
N ILE A 326 -3.56 26.27 -1.58
CA ILE A 326 -3.09 25.32 -0.56
C ILE A 326 -1.57 25.33 -0.39
N PHE A 327 -0.81 26.02 -1.24
CA PHE A 327 0.64 25.97 -1.23
C PHE A 327 1.25 27.37 -1.16
N TYR A 328 1.86 27.66 -0.01
CA TYR A 328 2.52 28.91 0.29
C TYR A 328 4.02 28.69 0.24
N THR A 329 4.74 29.47 -0.57
CA THR A 329 6.20 29.42 -0.66
C THR A 329 6.80 30.73 -0.19
N VAL A 330 7.97 30.68 0.44
CA VAL A 330 8.67 31.88 0.91
C VAL A 330 10.15 31.80 0.62
N PHE A 331 10.68 32.78 -0.12
CA PHE A 331 12.12 33.01 -0.22
C PHE A 331 12.54 33.95 0.92
N MET A 332 13.41 33.45 1.81
CA MET A 332 13.96 34.23 2.93
C MET A 332 15.41 34.64 2.59
N GLY A 333 15.55 35.78 1.91
CA GLY A 333 16.84 36.30 1.46
C GLY A 333 17.62 36.99 2.57
N SER A 334 18.95 36.88 2.52
CA SER A 334 19.89 37.66 3.32
C SER A 334 20.68 38.63 2.44
N GLU A 335 21.49 39.50 3.05
CA GLU A 335 22.42 40.40 2.37
C GLU A 335 23.40 39.67 1.43
N ASN A 336 23.65 38.38 1.69
CA ASN A 336 24.55 37.53 0.91
C ASN A 336 23.82 36.70 -0.16
N SER A 337 22.49 36.82 -0.26
CA SER A 337 21.69 36.05 -1.22
C SER A 337 21.77 36.65 -2.61
N SER A 338 22.04 35.82 -3.62
CA SER A 338 22.17 36.27 -5.00
C SER A 338 20.80 36.51 -5.66
N GLN A 339 20.75 37.44 -6.62
CA GLN A 339 19.53 37.72 -7.38
C GLN A 339 19.04 36.50 -8.17
N GLU A 340 19.96 35.65 -8.64
CA GLU A 340 19.65 34.44 -9.40
C GLU A 340 18.88 33.41 -8.57
N THR A 341 19.31 33.14 -7.33
CA THR A 341 18.60 32.20 -6.44
C THR A 341 17.18 32.65 -6.14
N ARG A 342 17.03 33.95 -5.87
CA ARG A 342 15.75 34.62 -5.66
C ARG A 342 14.82 34.50 -6.88
N MET A 343 15.35 34.79 -8.08
CA MET A 343 14.60 34.66 -9.33
C MET A 343 14.19 33.21 -9.63
N ARG A 344 15.06 32.23 -9.37
CA ARG A 344 14.73 30.81 -9.55
C ARG A 344 13.58 30.37 -8.65
N ALA A 345 13.61 30.74 -7.37
CA ALA A 345 12.54 30.45 -6.43
C ALA A 345 11.20 31.03 -6.92
N LYS A 346 11.20 32.31 -7.31
CA LYS A 346 10.01 32.97 -7.85
C LYS A 346 9.49 32.29 -9.12
N LYS A 347 10.36 32.02 -10.09
CA LYS A 347 9.98 31.39 -11.37
C LYS A 347 9.31 30.04 -11.13
N LEU A 348 9.91 29.19 -10.30
CA LEU A 348 9.34 27.88 -9.99
C LEU A 348 8.00 27.99 -9.25
N ALA A 349 7.89 28.91 -8.31
CA ALA A 349 6.65 29.18 -7.60
C ALA A 349 5.52 29.61 -8.56
N ASP A 350 5.83 30.47 -9.54
CA ASP A 350 4.89 30.94 -10.56
C ASP A 350 4.46 29.80 -11.51
N GLU A 351 5.40 28.91 -11.90
CA GLU A 351 5.13 27.73 -12.74
C GLU A 351 4.19 26.73 -12.03
N ILE A 352 4.46 26.41 -10.77
CA ILE A 352 3.60 25.53 -9.95
C ILE A 352 2.26 26.20 -9.61
N GLY A 353 2.25 27.53 -9.47
CA GLY A 353 1.07 28.30 -9.07
C GLY A 353 0.96 28.56 -7.56
N SER A 354 2.02 28.32 -6.78
CA SER A 354 2.01 28.58 -5.34
C SER A 354 1.87 30.07 -5.01
N TRP A 355 1.33 30.41 -3.83
CA TRP A 355 1.35 31.78 -3.34
C TRP A 355 2.75 32.10 -2.77
N HIS A 356 3.50 32.98 -3.46
CA HIS A 356 4.92 33.21 -3.18
C HIS A 356 5.18 34.52 -2.42
N LEU A 357 5.95 34.43 -1.33
CA LEU A 357 6.54 35.56 -0.63
C LEU A 357 8.03 35.64 -0.85
N ASP A 358 8.51 36.87 -0.78
CA ASP A 358 9.92 37.19 -0.90
C ASP A 358 10.25 38.23 0.15
N VAL A 359 11.02 37.82 1.16
CA VAL A 359 11.27 38.59 2.38
C VAL A 359 12.77 38.64 2.67
N SER A 360 13.27 39.80 3.10
CA SER A 360 14.62 39.92 3.65
C SER A 360 14.59 39.63 5.15
N ILE A 361 15.55 38.83 5.62
CA ILE A 361 15.75 38.53 7.05
C ILE A 361 16.76 39.46 7.72
N ASP A 362 17.36 40.38 6.98
CA ASP A 362 18.53 41.15 7.44
C ASP A 362 18.21 42.06 8.62
N THR A 363 17.00 42.64 8.66
CA THR A 363 16.55 43.44 9.79
C THR A 363 16.48 42.62 11.07
N VAL A 364 15.98 41.38 10.98
CA VAL A 364 15.88 40.45 12.12
C VAL A 364 17.26 40.00 12.57
N VAL A 365 18.12 39.60 11.62
CA VAL A 365 19.52 39.23 11.90
C VAL A 365 20.27 40.37 12.58
N SER A 366 20.13 41.59 12.07
CA SER A 366 20.76 42.79 12.63
C SER A 366 20.30 43.07 14.07
N ALA A 367 19.01 42.87 14.36
CA ALA A 367 18.48 43.00 15.71
C ALA A 367 19.10 41.96 16.67
N PHE A 368 19.23 40.70 16.24
CA PHE A 368 19.89 39.66 17.03
C PHE A 368 21.37 39.94 17.28
N LEU A 369 22.11 40.38 16.26
CA LEU A 369 23.53 40.74 16.40
C LEU A 369 23.73 41.93 17.33
N SER A 370 22.82 42.92 17.28
CA SER A 370 22.85 44.08 18.17
C SER A 370 22.62 43.67 19.62
N LEU A 371 21.59 42.84 19.87
CA LEU A 371 21.32 42.30 21.21
C LEU A 371 22.51 41.51 21.76
N PHE A 372 23.11 40.65 20.94
CA PHE A 372 24.29 39.87 21.32
C PHE A 372 25.48 40.78 21.69
N GLN A 373 25.72 41.83 20.90
CA GLN A 373 26.78 42.80 21.18
C GLN A 373 26.53 43.54 22.50
N THR A 374 25.29 43.94 22.78
CA THR A 374 24.91 44.59 24.04
C THR A 374 25.15 43.67 25.24
N LEU A 375 24.83 42.39 25.15
CA LEU A 375 24.96 41.44 26.26
C LEU A 375 26.40 40.95 26.50
N THR A 376 27.20 40.82 25.45
CA THR A 376 28.53 40.18 25.53
C THR A 376 29.70 41.13 25.37
N GLY A 377 29.46 42.36 24.91
CA GLY A 377 30.50 43.30 24.51
C GLY A 377 31.27 42.89 23.25
N LYS A 378 30.90 41.80 22.57
CA LYS A 378 31.57 41.27 21.39
C LYS A 378 30.63 41.27 20.18
N ARG A 379 31.14 41.60 18.99
CA ARG A 379 30.39 41.52 17.74
C ARG A 379 30.98 40.43 16.83
N PRO A 380 30.25 39.34 16.57
CA PRO A 380 30.64 38.36 15.57
C PRO A 380 30.80 39.05 14.21
N ARG A 381 31.85 38.68 13.47
CA ARG A 381 32.07 39.12 12.08
C ARG A 381 32.15 37.89 11.20
N TYR A 382 31.61 37.98 10.00
CA TYR A 382 31.84 36.97 8.96
C TYR A 382 33.34 36.84 8.69
N LYS A 383 33.76 35.62 8.33
CA LYS A 383 35.15 35.32 8.00
C LYS A 383 35.58 36.01 6.71
#